data_AF-A0A933UMI7-F1
#
_entry.id   AF-A0A933UMI7-F1
#
_cell.length_a   1.000
_cell.length_b   1.000
_cell.length_c   1.000
_cell.angle_alpha   90.00
_cell.angle_beta   90.00
_cell.angle_gamma   90.00
#
_symmetry.space_group_name_H-M   'P 1'
#
loop_
_entity.id
_entity.type
_entity.pdbx_description
1 polymer ?
#
loop_
_entity_poly.entity_id
_entity_poly.type
_entity_poly.pdbx_seq_one_letter_code
_entity_poly.pdbx_strand_id
1 'polypeptide(L)'
;MSLALLTRWALEARTHHRRIDRLDYRIHVNGIRGKSTVTRIIAGMFREANYVTIGKATGTEAVVVNREGVDEIINRKAAPTILEQIEVSEKYVDDSVQVLVIECMALKPQYQEVSERMIVRSNIGVLTNVREDHQDVMGETLPEIARSLLSTCPRNGILVTAEVNPAITPIIEEVAAKRNTRVVYADPNVVSDTDIERFDYIAFKENVAIAIAIADIVGIPRNVAMDGIVRADPDPGVLRMKELRILGKRVTWANLFAVNDRESMVVAMEKLVPFMTPETTTVGILNNRSDRERRAIQFAEVAVKDLSFNYLVTFGAFEGLVTDLLVDNGYPLDRILNLGDTHSPPVDQIIDKMVGGMPTEHVLVVGFVNIHTHQAEMMLEYFEHEAEPWDPAEAT
;
A
#
# COMPACT_ATOMS: atom_id res chain seq x y z
N MET A 1 21.70 28.14 25.37
CA MET A 1 22.16 27.00 24.55
C MET A 1 23.67 27.16 24.34
N SER A 2 24.48 26.33 24.96
CA SER A 2 25.94 26.49 25.04
C SER A 2 26.64 26.20 23.70
N LEU A 3 27.74 26.91 23.40
CA LEU A 3 28.53 26.76 22.17
C LEU A 3 28.89 25.29 21.87
N ALA A 4 29.20 24.52 22.92
CA ALA A 4 29.48 23.09 22.82
C ALA A 4 28.32 22.27 22.22
N LEU A 5 27.06 22.60 22.54
CA LEU A 5 25.89 21.93 21.97
C LEU A 5 25.73 22.25 20.48
N LEU A 6 25.92 23.51 20.09
CA LEU A 6 25.90 23.93 18.69
C LEU A 6 27.02 23.25 17.89
N THR A 7 28.22 23.16 18.45
CA THR A 7 29.35 22.46 17.83
C THR A 7 29.04 20.97 17.68
N ARG A 8 28.50 20.32 18.71
CA ARG A 8 28.11 18.90 18.65
C ARG A 8 27.07 18.64 17.56
N TRP A 9 26.00 19.42 17.51
CA TRP A 9 24.98 19.29 16.46
C TRP A 9 25.53 19.55 15.06
N ALA A 10 26.41 20.53 14.91
CA ALA A 10 27.06 20.78 13.62
C ALA A 10 27.97 19.62 13.19
N LEU A 11 28.62 18.93 14.14
CA LEU A 11 29.41 17.74 13.85
C LEU A 11 28.53 16.55 13.50
N GLU A 12 27.49 16.26 14.28
CA GLU A 12 26.52 15.20 14.02
C GLU A 12 25.88 15.36 12.63
N ALA A 13 25.41 16.56 12.30
CA ALA A 13 24.83 16.86 10.99
C ALA A 13 25.84 16.65 9.84
N ARG A 14 27.09 17.10 10.00
CA ARG A 14 28.15 16.89 8.99
C ARG A 14 28.51 15.42 8.81
N THR A 15 28.57 14.66 9.90
CA THR A 15 28.83 13.21 9.85
C THR A 15 27.72 12.49 9.12
N HIS A 16 26.46 12.82 9.43
CA HIS A 16 25.30 12.28 8.71
C HIS A 16 25.33 12.65 7.21
N HIS A 17 25.55 13.92 6.88
CA HIS A 17 25.63 14.37 5.48
C HIS A 17 26.74 13.68 4.71
N ARG A 18 27.92 13.48 5.31
CA ARG A 18 29.00 12.70 4.66
C ARG A 18 28.60 11.25 4.38
N ARG A 19 27.88 10.62 5.32
CA ARG A 19 27.41 9.24 5.19
C ARG A 19 26.38 9.09 4.07
N ILE A 20 25.51 10.08 3.93
CA ILE A 20 24.45 10.06 2.93
C ILE A 20 24.97 10.51 1.56
N ASP A 21 25.71 11.61 1.49
CA ASP A 21 26.18 12.20 0.23
C ASP A 21 27.19 11.31 -0.53
N ARG A 22 27.78 10.29 0.13
CA ARG A 22 28.63 9.29 -0.55
C ARG A 22 27.86 8.21 -1.31
N LEU A 23 26.56 8.04 -1.05
CA LEU A 23 25.73 7.05 -1.72
C LEU A 23 25.55 7.42 -3.20
N ASP A 24 25.64 6.43 -4.08
CA ASP A 24 25.36 6.59 -5.50
C ASP A 24 23.90 6.99 -5.73
N TYR A 25 22.99 6.30 -5.04
CA TYR A 25 21.55 6.52 -5.15
C TYR A 25 20.89 6.68 -3.78
N ARG A 26 20.20 7.81 -3.63
CA ARG A 26 19.40 8.15 -2.45
C ARG A 26 17.98 8.36 -2.92
N ILE A 27 17.12 7.42 -2.57
CA ILE A 27 15.76 7.34 -3.08
C ILE A 27 14.78 7.60 -1.95
N HIS A 28 13.96 8.65 -2.10
CA HIS A 28 12.94 9.00 -1.11
C HIS A 28 11.56 8.77 -1.69
N VAL A 29 10.87 7.77 -1.15
CA VAL A 29 9.56 7.33 -1.65
C VAL A 29 8.45 7.98 -0.83
N ASN A 30 7.59 8.74 -1.50
CA ASN A 30 6.45 9.41 -0.88
C ASN A 30 5.17 9.20 -1.68
N GLY A 31 4.03 9.53 -1.07
CA GLY A 31 2.69 9.36 -1.64
C GLY A 31 1.72 8.85 -0.59
N ILE A 32 0.43 8.80 -0.93
CA ILE A 32 -0.58 8.32 0.02
C ILE A 32 -0.48 6.80 0.17
N ARG A 33 -0.53 6.06 -0.94
CA ARG A 33 -0.49 4.59 -0.94
C ARG A 33 0.69 3.99 -1.68
N GLY A 34 1.06 2.75 -1.35
CA GLY A 34 2.08 2.00 -2.09
C GLY A 34 3.53 2.33 -1.75
N LYS A 35 3.80 3.24 -0.80
CA LYS A 35 5.16 3.63 -0.40
C LYS A 35 6.03 2.43 -0.02
N SER A 36 5.51 1.54 0.81
CA SER A 36 6.26 0.39 1.34
C SER A 36 6.52 -0.64 0.26
N THR A 37 5.51 -0.96 -0.55
CA THR A 37 5.66 -1.83 -1.72
C THR A 37 6.69 -1.27 -2.70
N VAL A 38 6.58 0.01 -3.09
CA VAL A 38 7.50 0.66 -4.03
C VAL A 38 8.93 0.71 -3.46
N THR A 39 9.07 0.99 -2.17
CA THR A 39 10.38 0.96 -1.50
C THR A 39 11.01 -0.43 -1.56
N ARG A 40 10.26 -1.49 -1.25
CA ARG A 40 10.75 -2.86 -1.26
C ARG A 40 11.14 -3.31 -2.67
N ILE A 41 10.31 -3.08 -3.69
CA ILE A 41 10.61 -3.50 -5.06
C ILE A 41 11.77 -2.71 -5.68
N ILE A 42 11.91 -1.40 -5.40
CA ILE A 42 13.08 -0.62 -5.84
C ILE A 42 14.34 -1.18 -5.17
N ALA A 43 14.29 -1.45 -3.87
CA ALA A 43 15.44 -2.00 -3.17
C ALA A 43 15.83 -3.40 -3.70
N GLY A 44 14.84 -4.26 -3.97
CA GLY A 44 15.05 -5.59 -4.58
C GLY A 44 15.63 -5.51 -5.98
N MET A 45 15.14 -4.60 -6.81
CA MET A 45 15.68 -4.29 -8.13
C MET A 45 17.16 -3.94 -8.11
N PHE A 46 17.59 -3.04 -7.21
CA PHE A 46 19.00 -2.67 -7.09
C PHE A 46 19.86 -3.83 -6.56
N ARG A 47 19.34 -4.63 -5.62
CA ARG A 47 20.06 -5.83 -5.14
C ARG A 47 20.27 -6.85 -6.25
N GLU A 48 19.26 -7.12 -7.07
CA GLU A 48 19.38 -8.04 -8.22
C GLU A 48 20.41 -7.53 -9.23
N ALA A 49 20.54 -6.21 -9.36
CA ALA A 49 21.57 -5.56 -10.16
C ALA A 49 22.95 -5.50 -9.47
N ASN A 50 23.16 -6.23 -8.37
CA ASN A 50 24.40 -6.32 -7.59
C ASN A 50 24.83 -5.02 -6.88
N TYR A 51 23.91 -4.10 -6.62
CA TYR A 51 24.18 -2.96 -5.74
C TYR A 51 23.96 -3.34 -4.28
N VAL A 52 24.89 -2.93 -3.41
CA VAL A 52 24.69 -3.04 -1.96
C VAL A 52 23.64 -2.01 -1.54
N THR A 53 22.43 -2.50 -1.27
CA THR A 53 21.24 -1.66 -1.08
C THR A 53 20.61 -1.87 0.28
N ILE A 54 20.30 -0.77 0.97
CA ILE A 54 19.46 -0.77 2.18
C ILE A 54 18.09 -0.19 1.84
N GLY A 55 17.03 -0.89 2.23
CA GLY A 55 15.66 -0.41 2.16
C GLY A 55 15.12 -0.09 3.55
N LYS A 56 14.15 0.82 3.65
CA LYS A 56 13.44 1.10 4.90
C LYS A 56 11.97 1.38 4.63
N ALA A 57 11.12 0.50 5.14
CA ALA A 57 9.67 0.58 5.01
C ALA A 57 8.99 0.69 6.38
N THR A 58 7.78 1.27 6.42
CA THR A 58 6.97 1.45 7.63
C THR A 58 5.52 1.05 7.44
N GLY A 59 5.26 0.10 6.53
CA GLY A 59 3.94 -0.43 6.18
C GLY A 59 3.24 -1.10 7.36
N THR A 60 2.94 -2.40 7.27
CA THR A 60 2.37 -3.14 8.41
C THR A 60 3.27 -3.07 9.63
N GLU A 61 4.58 -3.25 9.42
CA GLU A 61 5.61 -3.12 10.43
C GLU A 61 6.75 -2.22 9.94
N ALA A 62 7.41 -1.55 10.89
CA ALA A 62 8.58 -0.75 10.58
C ALA A 62 9.82 -1.64 10.52
N VAL A 63 10.45 -1.68 9.35
CA VAL A 63 11.56 -2.58 9.07
C VAL A 63 12.68 -1.87 8.32
N VAL A 64 13.90 -2.36 8.53
CA VAL A 64 15.02 -2.15 7.62
C VAL A 64 15.15 -3.41 6.78
N VAL A 65 15.04 -3.28 5.46
CA VAL A 65 15.35 -4.35 4.51
C VAL A 65 16.86 -4.32 4.30
N ASN A 66 17.57 -5.29 4.88
CA ASN A 66 19.03 -5.29 4.89
C ASN A 66 19.63 -5.64 3.51
N ARG A 67 20.95 -5.83 3.47
CA ARG A 67 21.71 -6.02 2.22
C ARG A 67 21.33 -7.32 1.52
N GLU A 68 20.96 -8.32 2.30
CA GLU A 68 20.51 -9.63 1.86
C GLU A 68 19.03 -9.64 1.46
N GLY A 69 18.32 -8.53 1.66
CA GLY A 69 16.88 -8.44 1.39
C GLY A 69 15.99 -8.90 2.55
N VAL A 70 16.56 -9.15 3.73
CA VAL A 70 15.83 -9.65 4.90
C VAL A 70 15.31 -8.49 5.74
N ASP A 71 14.07 -8.61 6.21
CA ASP A 71 13.43 -7.62 7.09
C ASP A 71 13.99 -7.71 8.52
N GLU A 72 14.53 -6.59 9.01
CA GLU A 72 14.92 -6.40 10.41
C GLU A 72 13.96 -5.40 11.09
N ILE A 73 13.18 -5.89 12.07
CA ILE A 73 12.17 -5.11 12.77
C ILE A 73 12.81 -3.96 13.57
N ILE A 74 12.25 -2.75 13.40
CA ILE A 74 12.62 -1.56 14.17
C ILE A 74 11.83 -1.54 15.47
N ASN A 75 12.48 -1.94 16.57
CA ASN A 75 11.89 -1.91 17.91
C ASN A 75 11.76 -0.47 18.44
N ARG A 76 10.54 0.07 18.39
CA ARG A 76 10.23 1.42 18.86
C ARG A 76 9.93 1.44 20.37
N LYS A 77 10.60 2.33 21.10
CA LYS A 77 10.29 2.63 22.52
C LYS A 77 9.36 3.83 22.69
N ALA A 78 9.14 4.60 21.63
CA ALA A 78 8.37 5.82 21.61
C ALA A 78 7.64 5.96 20.27
N ALA A 79 6.81 7.00 20.15
CA ALA A 79 6.13 7.30 18.90
C ALA A 79 7.14 7.46 17.73
N PRO A 80 6.75 7.07 16.49
CA PRO A 80 7.62 7.18 15.33
C PRO A 80 8.04 8.63 15.07
N THR A 81 9.31 8.85 14.71
CA THR A 81 9.82 10.18 14.36
C THR A 81 10.69 10.10 13.12
N ILE A 82 10.86 11.24 12.44
CA ILE A 82 11.78 11.33 11.29
C ILE A 82 13.26 11.08 11.68
N LEU A 83 13.60 11.15 12.97
CA LEU A 83 14.95 10.87 13.47
C LEU A 83 15.32 9.38 13.34
N GLU A 84 14.33 8.49 13.29
CA GLU A 84 14.51 7.07 13.00
C GLU A 84 15.32 6.85 11.71
N GLN A 85 15.14 7.72 10.70
CA GLN A 85 15.87 7.64 9.44
C GLN A 85 17.37 7.96 9.61
N ILE A 86 17.73 8.84 10.55
CA ILE A 86 19.14 9.13 10.89
C ILE A 86 19.76 7.92 11.58
N GLU A 87 19.05 7.30 12.51
CA GLU A 87 19.51 6.10 13.24
C GLU A 87 19.71 4.91 12.31
N VAL A 88 18.75 4.67 11.39
CA VAL A 88 18.88 3.63 10.35
C VAL A 88 20.09 3.91 9.46
N SER A 89 20.25 5.17 9.01
CA SER A 89 21.41 5.54 8.21
C SER A 89 22.71 5.29 8.96
N GLU A 90 22.79 5.68 10.23
CA GLU A 90 23.97 5.46 11.07
C GLU A 90 24.33 3.99 11.25
N LYS A 91 23.32 3.14 11.47
CA LYS A 91 23.53 1.72 11.77
C LYS A 91 23.84 0.89 10.53
N TYR A 92 23.18 1.16 9.39
CA TYR A 92 23.20 0.26 8.23
C TYR A 92 24.03 0.77 7.05
N VAL A 93 24.28 2.09 6.97
CA VAL A 93 25.01 2.69 5.86
C VAL A 93 26.49 2.82 6.23
N ASP A 94 27.28 1.82 5.84
CA ASP A 94 28.76 1.84 5.87
C ASP A 94 29.34 2.14 4.46
N ASP A 95 30.66 2.12 4.34
CA ASP A 95 31.37 2.48 3.09
C ASP A 95 31.09 1.53 1.92
N SER A 96 30.51 0.35 2.16
CA SER A 96 30.14 -0.59 1.10
C SER A 96 28.76 -0.33 0.51
N VAL A 97 27.89 0.38 1.22
CA VAL A 97 26.51 0.65 0.77
C VAL A 97 26.52 1.70 -0.32
N GLN A 98 25.79 1.42 -1.41
CA GLN A 98 25.71 2.27 -2.59
C GLN A 98 24.33 2.91 -2.74
N VAL A 99 23.29 2.20 -2.30
CA VAL A 99 21.90 2.61 -2.50
C VAL A 99 21.17 2.63 -1.16
N LEU A 100 20.42 3.71 -0.92
CA LEU A 100 19.50 3.83 0.20
C LEU A 100 18.11 4.18 -0.34
N VAL A 101 17.13 3.30 -0.08
CA VAL A 101 15.72 3.51 -0.44
C VAL A 101 14.92 3.66 0.84
N ILE A 102 14.37 4.85 1.07
CA ILE A 102 13.64 5.16 2.29
C ILE A 102 12.26 5.69 1.92
N GLU A 103 11.22 5.18 2.57
CA GLU A 103 9.91 5.84 2.50
C GLU A 103 9.76 7.01 3.48
N CYS A 104 9.01 8.01 3.05
CA CYS A 104 8.58 9.13 3.86
C CYS A 104 7.46 8.69 4.82
N MET A 105 7.65 8.99 6.10
CA MET A 105 6.66 8.73 7.16
C MET A 105 5.98 10.00 7.66
N ALA A 106 6.49 11.17 7.26
CA ALA A 106 6.04 12.43 7.80
C ALA A 106 4.73 12.84 7.14
N LEU A 107 3.68 13.07 7.95
CA LEU A 107 2.42 13.59 7.43
C LEU A 107 2.51 15.10 7.18
N LYS A 108 3.08 15.85 8.14
CA LYS A 108 3.15 17.32 8.05
C LYS A 108 4.16 17.78 6.99
N PRO A 109 3.82 18.76 6.12
CA PRO A 109 4.72 19.27 5.08
C PRO A 109 6.09 19.73 5.62
N GLN A 110 6.12 20.38 6.79
CA GLN A 110 7.39 20.87 7.36
C GLN A 110 8.34 19.72 7.72
N TYR A 111 7.80 18.61 8.23
CA TYR A 111 8.61 17.43 8.57
C TYR A 111 9.01 16.63 7.32
N GLN A 112 8.17 16.62 6.29
CA GLN A 112 8.53 16.08 4.98
C GLN A 112 9.70 16.85 4.37
N GLU A 113 9.65 18.18 4.41
CA GLU A 113 10.74 19.03 3.91
C GLU A 113 12.04 18.82 4.70
N VAL A 114 11.98 18.71 6.04
CA VAL A 114 13.16 18.40 6.85
C VAL A 114 13.71 17.01 6.53
N SER A 115 12.84 16.01 6.41
CA SER A 115 13.23 14.64 6.02
C SER A 115 13.98 14.65 4.70
N GLU A 116 13.45 15.33 3.67
CA GLU A 116 14.10 15.41 2.37
C GLU A 116 15.39 16.23 2.41
N ARG A 117 15.36 17.46 2.90
CA ARG A 117 16.47 18.40 2.71
C ARG A 117 17.63 18.19 3.66
N MET A 118 17.36 17.64 4.84
CA MET A 118 18.36 17.49 5.91
C MET A 118 18.75 16.06 6.18
N ILE A 119 17.86 15.09 5.93
CA ILE A 119 18.09 13.69 6.32
C ILE A 119 18.39 12.81 5.10
N VAL A 120 17.46 12.69 4.15
CA VAL A 120 17.57 11.75 3.02
C VAL A 120 18.35 12.34 1.84
N ARG A 121 18.15 13.63 1.54
CA ARG A 121 18.84 14.38 0.47
C ARG A 121 18.81 13.65 -0.87
N SER A 122 17.63 13.23 -1.28
CA SER A 122 17.47 12.32 -2.41
C SER A 122 18.00 12.92 -3.72
N ASN A 123 18.61 12.06 -4.55
CA ASN A 123 18.87 12.40 -5.95
C ASN A 123 17.74 11.88 -6.86
N ILE A 124 16.99 10.88 -6.40
CA ILE A 124 15.76 10.40 -7.03
C ILE A 124 14.63 10.45 -5.99
N GLY A 125 13.66 11.33 -6.19
CA GLY A 125 12.42 11.33 -5.45
C GLY A 125 11.39 10.46 -6.15
N VAL A 126 10.49 9.84 -5.39
CA VAL A 126 9.37 9.08 -5.92
C VAL A 126 8.08 9.62 -5.33
N LEU A 127 7.10 9.88 -6.19
CA LEU A 127 5.71 10.14 -5.80
C LEU A 127 4.85 8.99 -6.33
N THR A 128 4.32 8.16 -5.46
CA THR A 128 3.54 6.97 -5.87
C THR A 128 2.16 7.35 -6.39
N ASN A 129 1.41 8.14 -5.62
CA ASN A 129 0.09 8.69 -5.97
C ASN A 129 -0.29 9.79 -4.98
N VAL A 130 -1.29 10.59 -5.37
CA VAL A 130 -1.95 11.57 -4.52
C VAL A 130 -3.44 11.21 -4.41
N ARG A 131 -3.94 11.10 -3.18
CA ARG A 131 -5.33 10.74 -2.88
C ARG A 131 -5.85 11.58 -1.72
N GLU A 132 -7.17 11.66 -1.59
CA GLU A 132 -7.81 12.29 -0.44
C GLU A 132 -7.68 11.42 0.81
N ASP A 133 -6.64 11.67 1.60
CA ASP A 133 -6.44 11.08 2.93
C ASP A 133 -5.70 12.08 3.81
N HIS A 134 -5.81 11.94 5.13
CA HIS A 134 -5.17 12.84 6.11
C HIS A 134 -5.46 14.33 5.86
N GLN A 135 -6.68 14.68 5.44
CA GLN A 135 -7.06 16.04 5.06
C GLN A 135 -6.87 17.07 6.19
N ASP A 136 -6.99 16.62 7.44
CA ASP A 136 -6.74 17.40 8.65
C ASP A 136 -5.28 17.82 8.84
N VAL A 137 -4.33 17.16 8.14
CA VAL A 137 -2.89 17.40 8.27
C VAL A 137 -2.25 17.86 6.96
N MET A 138 -2.68 17.31 5.82
CA MET A 138 -2.06 17.52 4.51
C MET A 138 -2.77 18.55 3.64
N GLY A 139 -4.00 18.93 3.98
CA GLY A 139 -4.84 19.83 3.18
C GLY A 139 -6.17 19.19 2.80
N GLU A 140 -7.19 20.00 2.57
CA GLU A 140 -8.56 19.53 2.35
C GLU A 140 -8.79 19.07 0.90
N THR A 141 -7.95 19.51 -0.04
CA THR A 141 -8.12 19.22 -1.48
C THR A 141 -6.94 18.44 -2.07
N LEU A 142 -7.18 17.66 -3.14
CA LEU A 142 -6.12 16.95 -3.88
C LEU A 142 -4.93 17.86 -4.25
N PRO A 143 -5.11 19.11 -4.75
CA PRO A 143 -4.02 20.04 -4.97
C PRO A 143 -3.19 20.39 -3.72
N GLU A 144 -3.83 20.55 -2.56
CA GLU A 144 -3.12 20.86 -1.31
C GLU A 144 -2.33 19.65 -0.82
N ILE A 145 -2.93 18.46 -0.87
CA ILE A 145 -2.27 17.19 -0.53
C ILE A 145 -1.08 16.96 -1.47
N ALA A 146 -1.23 17.22 -2.78
CA ALA A 146 -0.13 17.13 -3.73
C ALA A 146 1.05 18.04 -3.34
N ARG A 147 0.78 19.31 -2.99
CA ARG A 147 1.83 20.23 -2.53
C ARG A 147 2.48 19.76 -1.22
N SER A 148 1.69 19.20 -0.31
CA SER A 148 2.20 18.60 0.93
C SER A 148 3.20 17.49 0.61
N LEU A 149 2.81 16.50 -0.18
CA LEU A 149 3.64 15.36 -0.58
C LEU A 149 4.89 15.79 -1.37
N LEU A 150 4.75 16.75 -2.28
CA LEU A 150 5.86 17.31 -3.05
C LEU A 150 6.85 18.12 -2.21
N SER A 151 6.62 18.26 -0.90
CA SER A 151 7.63 18.73 0.04
C SER A 151 8.88 17.84 0.04
N THR A 152 8.75 16.56 -0.37
CA THR A 152 9.88 15.63 -0.59
C THR A 152 10.47 15.64 -2.00
N CYS A 153 10.03 16.52 -2.91
CA CYS A 153 10.63 16.61 -4.24
C CYS A 153 12.12 16.99 -4.13
N PRO A 154 13.06 16.26 -4.76
CA PRO A 154 14.48 16.55 -4.63
C PRO A 154 14.84 17.92 -5.21
N ARG A 155 16.04 18.40 -4.92
CA ARG A 155 16.63 19.57 -5.59
C ARG A 155 17.76 19.13 -6.49
N ASN A 156 17.81 19.63 -7.73
CA ASN A 156 18.80 19.21 -8.73
C ASN A 156 18.80 17.69 -8.94
N GLY A 157 17.63 17.06 -8.89
CA GLY A 157 17.46 15.61 -8.97
C GLY A 157 16.43 15.19 -10.00
N ILE A 158 15.90 13.99 -9.82
CA ILE A 158 14.84 13.43 -10.66
C ILE A 158 13.64 13.08 -9.77
N LEU A 159 12.43 13.43 -10.19
CA LEU A 159 11.20 12.99 -9.56
C LEU A 159 10.51 11.97 -10.49
N VAL A 160 10.31 10.74 -10.02
CA VAL A 160 9.62 9.67 -10.76
C VAL A 160 8.22 9.48 -10.20
N THR A 161 7.22 9.39 -11.05
CA THR A 161 5.82 9.20 -10.63
C THR A 161 4.98 8.55 -11.72
N ALA A 162 3.93 7.82 -11.35
CA ALA A 162 2.87 7.38 -12.28
C ALA A 162 1.60 8.25 -12.16
N GLU A 163 1.66 9.34 -11.38
CA GLU A 163 0.52 10.22 -11.14
C GLU A 163 0.23 11.09 -12.37
N VAL A 164 -0.91 10.85 -13.03
CA VAL A 164 -1.31 11.53 -14.27
C VAL A 164 -2.60 12.34 -14.12
N ASN A 165 -3.14 12.49 -12.90
CA ASN A 165 -4.34 13.29 -12.67
C ASN A 165 -4.14 14.74 -13.16
N PRO A 166 -4.98 15.26 -14.08
CA PRO A 166 -4.84 16.60 -14.65
C PRO A 166 -4.88 17.75 -13.63
N ALA A 167 -5.46 17.55 -12.45
CA ALA A 167 -5.45 18.52 -11.36
C ALA A 167 -4.11 18.56 -10.60
N ILE A 168 -3.26 17.54 -10.77
CA ILE A 168 -2.06 17.28 -9.97
C ILE A 168 -0.80 17.46 -10.81
N THR A 169 -0.80 17.01 -12.06
CA THR A 169 0.36 17.14 -12.95
C THR A 169 0.89 18.58 -13.09
N PRO A 170 0.06 19.65 -13.17
CA PRO A 170 0.60 21.01 -13.23
C PRO A 170 1.34 21.41 -11.95
N ILE A 171 0.94 20.87 -10.80
CA ILE A 171 1.56 21.14 -9.50
C ILE A 171 2.91 20.42 -9.40
N ILE A 172 2.98 19.19 -9.90
CA ILE A 172 4.22 18.42 -9.98
C ILE A 172 5.25 19.20 -10.80
N GLU A 173 4.88 19.66 -12.00
CA GLU A 173 5.76 20.46 -12.86
C GLU A 173 6.18 21.77 -12.20
N GLU A 174 5.24 22.50 -11.58
CA GLU A 174 5.52 23.76 -10.89
C GLU A 174 6.57 23.58 -9.79
N VAL A 175 6.39 22.56 -8.93
CA VAL A 175 7.29 22.31 -7.80
C VAL A 175 8.64 21.79 -8.27
N ALA A 176 8.66 20.88 -9.25
CA ALA A 176 9.90 20.33 -9.81
C ALA A 176 10.74 21.42 -10.49
N ALA A 177 10.12 22.29 -11.29
CA ALA A 177 10.78 23.43 -11.91
C ALA A 177 11.42 24.37 -10.87
N LYS A 178 10.70 24.70 -9.79
CA LYS A 178 11.23 25.52 -8.67
C LYS A 178 12.43 24.89 -7.97
N ARG A 179 12.58 23.57 -8.06
CA ARG A 179 13.68 22.80 -7.42
C ARG A 179 14.76 22.38 -8.40
N ASN A 180 14.67 22.81 -9.67
CA ASN A 180 15.55 22.38 -10.76
C ASN A 180 15.60 20.84 -10.87
N THR A 181 14.43 20.20 -10.77
CA THR A 181 14.29 18.74 -10.78
C THR A 181 13.59 18.30 -12.05
N ARG A 182 14.12 17.24 -12.67
CA ARG A 182 13.53 16.63 -13.86
C ARG A 182 12.40 15.69 -13.45
N VAL A 183 11.22 15.83 -14.06
CA VAL A 183 10.10 14.91 -13.84
C VAL A 183 10.15 13.77 -14.86
N VAL A 184 9.87 12.55 -14.41
CA VAL A 184 9.69 11.36 -15.24
C VAL A 184 8.35 10.73 -14.88
N TYR A 185 7.43 10.75 -15.84
CA TYR A 185 6.17 10.01 -15.71
C TYR A 185 6.38 8.56 -16.16
N ALA A 186 6.23 7.63 -15.22
CA ALA A 186 6.28 6.21 -15.46
C ALA A 186 4.96 5.75 -16.07
N ASP A 187 5.01 5.22 -17.29
CA ASP A 187 3.83 4.73 -18.01
C ASP A 187 3.48 3.30 -17.56
N PRO A 188 2.32 3.04 -16.93
CA PRO A 188 1.91 1.70 -16.52
C PRO A 188 1.79 0.70 -17.67
N ASN A 189 1.61 1.15 -18.91
CA ASN A 189 1.48 0.28 -20.08
C ASN A 189 2.78 -0.44 -20.45
N VAL A 190 3.92 0.01 -19.92
CA VAL A 190 5.19 -0.73 -20.09
C VAL A 190 5.23 -2.01 -19.27
N VAL A 191 4.25 -2.23 -18.38
CA VAL A 191 4.13 -3.43 -17.55
C VAL A 191 2.99 -4.29 -18.11
N SER A 192 3.34 -5.49 -18.58
CA SER A 192 2.39 -6.44 -19.15
C SER A 192 1.58 -7.14 -18.05
N ASP A 193 0.43 -7.74 -18.40
CA ASP A 193 -0.30 -8.58 -17.43
C ASP A 193 0.52 -9.81 -17.03
N THR A 194 1.29 -10.37 -17.97
CA THR A 194 2.25 -11.46 -17.69
C THR A 194 3.36 -11.06 -16.71
N ASP A 195 3.73 -9.77 -16.64
CA ASP A 195 4.66 -9.28 -15.61
C ASP A 195 3.99 -9.27 -14.23
N ILE A 196 2.69 -8.94 -14.17
CA ILE A 196 1.90 -8.86 -12.93
C ILE A 196 1.53 -10.25 -12.39
N GLU A 197 1.29 -11.23 -13.27
CA GLU A 197 1.00 -12.62 -12.89
C GLU A 197 2.15 -13.32 -12.15
N ARG A 198 3.37 -12.76 -12.21
CA ARG A 198 4.53 -13.29 -11.50
C ARG A 198 4.53 -13.01 -10.00
N PHE A 199 3.70 -12.09 -9.52
CA PHE A 199 3.59 -11.76 -8.11
C PHE A 199 2.61 -12.70 -7.41
N ASP A 200 2.95 -13.12 -6.20
CA ASP A 200 2.09 -13.94 -5.32
C ASP A 200 1.09 -13.09 -4.51
N TYR A 201 0.96 -11.81 -4.86
CA TYR A 201 0.04 -10.83 -4.29
C TYR A 201 -0.44 -9.88 -5.41
N ILE A 202 -1.48 -9.08 -5.11
CA ILE A 202 -2.02 -8.13 -6.07
C ILE A 202 -1.05 -6.93 -6.23
N ALA A 203 -0.24 -6.98 -7.29
CA ALA A 203 0.66 -5.91 -7.69
C ALA A 203 -0.04 -4.85 -8.56
N PHE A 204 0.41 -3.59 -8.48
CA PHE A 204 -0.11 -2.46 -9.27
C PHE A 204 0.89 -2.08 -10.35
N LYS A 205 0.44 -1.96 -11.60
CA LYS A 205 1.29 -1.62 -12.75
C LYS A 205 1.99 -0.29 -12.55
N GLU A 206 1.33 0.68 -11.92
CA GLU A 206 1.88 1.99 -11.58
C GLU A 206 3.12 1.87 -10.68
N ASN A 207 3.05 1.03 -9.64
CA ASN A 207 4.16 0.81 -8.72
C ASN A 207 5.33 0.13 -9.42
N VAL A 208 5.06 -0.88 -10.26
CA VAL A 208 6.08 -1.59 -11.04
C VAL A 208 6.70 -0.68 -12.09
N ALA A 209 5.89 0.13 -12.78
CA ALA A 209 6.36 1.08 -13.78
C ALA A 209 7.28 2.15 -13.18
N ILE A 210 7.01 2.62 -11.96
CA ILE A 210 7.92 3.52 -11.23
C ILE A 210 9.29 2.86 -11.04
N ALA A 211 9.33 1.61 -10.58
CA ALA A 211 10.60 0.90 -10.40
C ALA A 211 11.33 0.70 -11.74
N ILE A 212 10.61 0.33 -12.80
CA ILE A 212 11.18 0.17 -14.15
C ILE A 212 11.72 1.49 -14.70
N ALA A 213 11.01 2.60 -14.52
CA ALA A 213 11.50 3.91 -14.92
C ALA A 213 12.78 4.30 -14.17
N ILE A 214 12.91 3.92 -12.90
CA ILE A 214 14.16 4.10 -12.15
C ILE A 214 15.26 3.19 -12.71
N ALA A 215 14.96 1.93 -13.03
CA ALA A 215 15.90 1.02 -13.69
C ALA A 215 16.49 1.64 -14.97
N ASP A 216 15.63 2.21 -15.82
CA ASP A 216 16.04 2.87 -17.06
C ASP A 216 16.92 4.11 -16.80
N ILE A 217 16.61 4.90 -15.77
CA ILE A 217 17.41 6.06 -15.35
C ILE A 217 18.82 5.64 -14.94
N VAL A 218 18.95 4.52 -14.22
CA VAL A 218 20.24 4.07 -13.67
C VAL A 218 20.97 3.08 -14.58
N GLY A 219 20.34 2.62 -15.66
CA GLY A 219 20.92 1.68 -16.62
C GLY A 219 20.86 0.21 -16.20
N ILE A 220 19.91 -0.19 -15.36
CA ILE A 220 19.67 -1.60 -15.02
C ILE A 220 18.83 -2.24 -16.15
N PRO A 221 19.28 -3.36 -16.76
CA PRO A 221 18.51 -4.05 -17.79
C PRO A 221 17.13 -4.49 -17.29
N ARG A 222 16.09 -4.31 -18.11
CA ARG A 222 14.70 -4.60 -17.73
C ARG A 222 14.50 -5.99 -17.14
N ASN A 223 15.11 -7.03 -17.71
CA ASN A 223 14.97 -8.39 -17.21
C ASN A 223 15.52 -8.54 -15.78
N VAL A 224 16.71 -7.98 -15.52
CA VAL A 224 17.33 -7.94 -14.18
C VAL A 224 16.44 -7.12 -13.23
N ALA A 225 15.93 -5.99 -13.69
CA ALA A 225 15.04 -5.15 -12.88
C ALA A 225 13.77 -5.89 -12.49
N MET A 226 13.08 -6.50 -13.46
CA MET A 226 11.85 -7.26 -13.22
C MET A 226 12.07 -8.46 -12.31
N ASP A 227 13.18 -9.18 -12.46
CA ASP A 227 13.51 -10.32 -11.58
C ASP A 227 13.71 -9.86 -10.14
N GLY A 228 14.40 -8.74 -9.92
CA GLY A 228 14.58 -8.16 -8.60
C GLY A 228 13.31 -7.56 -8.00
N ILE A 229 12.45 -6.97 -8.84
CA ILE A 229 11.14 -6.43 -8.44
C ILE A 229 10.22 -7.56 -7.96
N VAL A 230 10.14 -8.66 -8.71
CA VAL A 230 9.26 -9.80 -8.39
C VAL A 230 9.78 -10.60 -7.19
N ARG A 231 11.10 -10.76 -7.05
CA ARG A 231 11.70 -11.49 -5.93
C ARG A 231 11.68 -10.70 -4.62
N ALA A 232 11.42 -9.39 -4.65
CA ALA A 232 11.36 -8.59 -3.44
C ALA A 232 10.22 -9.08 -2.54
N ASP A 233 10.55 -9.43 -1.30
CA ASP A 233 9.53 -9.81 -0.31
C ASP A 233 8.52 -8.66 -0.15
N PRO A 234 7.21 -8.93 -0.20
CA PRO A 234 6.22 -7.88 -0.04
C PRO A 234 6.07 -7.42 1.41
N ASP A 235 5.36 -6.30 1.59
CA ASP A 235 4.86 -5.96 2.93
C ASP A 235 3.94 -7.06 3.46
N PRO A 236 4.04 -7.46 4.75
CA PRO A 236 3.18 -8.52 5.29
C PRO A 236 1.68 -8.29 5.04
N GLY A 237 1.23 -7.03 5.07
CA GLY A 237 -0.16 -6.66 4.81
C GLY A 237 -0.52 -6.41 3.34
N VAL A 238 0.29 -6.84 2.36
CA VAL A 238 -0.16 -6.80 0.96
C VAL A 238 -1.35 -7.73 0.75
N LEU A 239 -2.23 -7.33 -0.17
CA LEU A 239 -3.37 -8.13 -0.58
C LEU A 239 -2.90 -9.42 -1.28
N ARG A 240 -3.05 -10.54 -0.58
CA ARG A 240 -2.90 -11.90 -1.13
C ARG A 240 -4.28 -12.49 -1.37
N MET A 241 -4.45 -13.14 -2.51
CA MET A 241 -5.61 -13.99 -2.75
C MET A 241 -5.30 -15.41 -2.29
N LYS A 242 -6.26 -16.07 -1.65
CA LYS A 242 -6.17 -17.49 -1.31
C LYS A 242 -7.29 -18.26 -2.00
N GLU A 243 -6.95 -19.42 -2.54
CA GLU A 243 -7.91 -20.41 -3.02
C GLU A 243 -8.09 -21.46 -1.91
N LEU A 244 -9.30 -21.58 -1.40
CA LEU A 244 -9.63 -22.35 -0.21
C LEU A 244 -10.78 -23.32 -0.49
N ARG A 245 -10.85 -24.41 0.26
CA ARG A 245 -11.97 -25.33 0.28
C ARG A 245 -12.77 -25.13 1.56
N ILE A 246 -14.00 -24.66 1.43
CA ILE A 246 -14.88 -24.37 2.57
C ILE A 246 -16.26 -24.95 2.30
N LEU A 247 -16.73 -25.81 3.20
CA LEU A 247 -18.04 -26.48 3.08
C LEU A 247 -18.25 -27.16 1.71
N GLY A 248 -17.18 -27.74 1.14
CA GLY A 248 -17.20 -28.38 -0.17
C GLY A 248 -17.13 -27.44 -1.37
N LYS A 249 -17.24 -26.12 -1.16
CA LYS A 249 -17.15 -25.10 -2.20
C LYS A 249 -15.72 -24.63 -2.39
N ARG A 250 -15.40 -24.21 -3.62
CA ARG A 250 -14.18 -23.47 -3.93
C ARG A 250 -14.39 -22.01 -3.51
N VAL A 251 -13.48 -21.47 -2.71
CA VAL A 251 -13.55 -20.10 -2.23
C VAL A 251 -12.29 -19.34 -2.62
N THR A 252 -12.46 -18.24 -3.36
CA THR A 252 -11.39 -17.26 -3.55
C THR A 252 -11.55 -16.19 -2.47
N TRP A 253 -10.58 -16.07 -1.57
CA TRP A 253 -10.56 -15.06 -0.51
C TRP A 253 -9.64 -13.91 -0.89
N ALA A 254 -10.18 -12.69 -0.94
CA ALA A 254 -9.45 -11.45 -1.17
C ALA A 254 -9.50 -10.55 0.07
N ASN A 255 -8.43 -10.55 0.87
CA ASN A 255 -8.30 -9.74 2.09
C ASN A 255 -7.99 -8.26 1.77
N LEU A 256 -9.02 -7.48 1.52
CA LEU A 256 -8.96 -6.07 1.14
C LEU A 256 -9.26 -5.09 2.30
N PHE A 257 -9.18 -5.53 3.56
CA PHE A 257 -9.61 -4.71 4.71
C PHE A 257 -8.72 -3.47 4.92
N ALA A 258 -7.50 -3.48 4.38
CA ALA A 258 -6.63 -2.31 4.33
C ALA A 258 -7.06 -1.26 3.27
N VAL A 259 -7.93 -1.63 2.34
CA VAL A 259 -8.45 -0.75 1.30
C VAL A 259 -9.68 0.00 1.81
N ASN A 260 -9.54 1.32 1.93
CA ASN A 260 -10.53 2.21 2.54
C ASN A 260 -10.73 3.54 1.77
N ASP A 261 -10.63 3.53 0.43
CA ASP A 261 -11.04 4.66 -0.43
C ASP A 261 -11.71 4.14 -1.71
N ARG A 262 -12.60 4.96 -2.29
CA ARG A 262 -13.43 4.62 -3.47
C ARG A 262 -12.59 4.11 -4.64
N GLU A 263 -11.58 4.88 -5.06
CA GLU A 263 -10.77 4.55 -6.24
C GLU A 263 -10.00 3.24 -6.06
N SER A 264 -9.37 3.01 -4.90
CA SER A 264 -8.67 1.75 -4.65
C SER A 264 -9.60 0.54 -4.60
N MET A 265 -10.84 0.70 -4.10
CA MET A 265 -11.81 -0.40 -4.09
C MET A 265 -12.19 -0.82 -5.51
N VAL A 266 -12.43 0.16 -6.40
CA VAL A 266 -12.73 -0.09 -7.82
C VAL A 266 -11.57 -0.80 -8.50
N VAL A 267 -10.36 -0.25 -8.41
CA VAL A 267 -9.16 -0.86 -9.01
C VAL A 267 -8.90 -2.26 -8.45
N ALA A 268 -9.14 -2.47 -7.15
CA ALA A 268 -8.99 -3.80 -6.56
C ALA A 268 -10.02 -4.80 -7.11
N MET A 269 -11.30 -4.41 -7.25
CA MET A 269 -12.32 -5.29 -7.85
C MET A 269 -12.03 -5.60 -9.33
N GLU A 270 -11.56 -4.63 -10.12
CA GLU A 270 -11.17 -4.86 -11.52
C GLU A 270 -10.11 -5.96 -11.63
N LYS A 271 -9.19 -6.04 -10.68
CA LYS A 271 -8.16 -7.09 -10.63
C LYS A 271 -8.68 -8.45 -10.17
N LEU A 272 -9.86 -8.50 -9.55
CA LEU A 272 -10.52 -9.76 -9.20
C LEU A 272 -11.31 -10.34 -10.37
N VAL A 273 -11.58 -9.55 -11.44
CA VAL A 273 -12.32 -10.00 -12.63
C VAL A 273 -11.75 -11.27 -13.28
N PRO A 274 -10.43 -11.42 -13.48
CA PRO A 274 -9.87 -12.65 -14.05
C PRO A 274 -10.10 -13.91 -13.20
N PHE A 275 -10.39 -13.75 -11.90
CA PHE A 275 -10.68 -14.85 -10.99
C PHE A 275 -12.17 -15.20 -10.94
N MET A 276 -13.01 -14.48 -11.69
CA MET A 276 -14.45 -14.70 -11.74
C MET A 276 -14.85 -15.45 -13.01
N THR A 277 -15.83 -16.33 -12.87
CA THR A 277 -16.56 -16.98 -13.95
C THR A 277 -18.04 -16.54 -13.90
N PRO A 278 -18.83 -16.76 -14.95
CA PRO A 278 -20.27 -16.53 -14.89
C PRO A 278 -20.97 -17.28 -13.74
N GLU A 279 -20.39 -18.39 -13.28
CA GLU A 279 -20.87 -19.20 -12.16
C GLU A 279 -20.27 -18.80 -10.79
N THR A 280 -19.53 -17.69 -10.69
CA THR A 280 -18.97 -17.23 -9.42
C THR A 280 -19.97 -16.36 -8.67
N THR A 281 -20.30 -16.71 -7.42
CA THR A 281 -21.03 -15.81 -6.51
C THR A 281 -20.06 -14.87 -5.82
N THR A 282 -20.25 -13.56 -5.95
CA THR A 282 -19.43 -12.54 -5.30
C THR A 282 -20.06 -12.05 -4.00
N VAL A 283 -19.28 -12.10 -2.91
CA VAL A 283 -19.70 -11.70 -1.56
C VAL A 283 -18.76 -10.62 -1.06
N GLY A 284 -19.26 -9.38 -0.96
CA GLY A 284 -18.50 -8.24 -0.46
C GLY A 284 -18.76 -8.00 1.02
N ILE A 285 -17.72 -7.83 1.84
CA ILE A 285 -17.84 -7.50 3.26
C ILE A 285 -17.52 -6.02 3.45
N LEU A 286 -18.42 -5.29 4.10
CA LEU A 286 -18.21 -3.91 4.52
C LEU A 286 -18.03 -3.89 6.05
N ASN A 287 -16.77 -3.79 6.50
CA ASN A 287 -16.45 -3.85 7.92
C ASN A 287 -16.25 -2.46 8.55
N ASN A 288 -17.18 -2.08 9.42
CA ASN A 288 -17.29 -0.71 9.91
C ASN A 288 -16.85 -0.56 11.37
N ARG A 289 -16.03 0.44 11.64
CA ARG A 289 -15.66 0.82 13.02
C ARG A 289 -16.70 1.77 13.62
N SER A 290 -16.97 1.62 14.91
CA SER A 290 -17.92 2.45 15.66
C SER A 290 -17.54 3.94 15.75
N ASP A 291 -16.27 4.30 15.59
CA ASP A 291 -15.78 5.68 15.66
C ASP A 291 -15.80 6.43 14.30
N ARG A 292 -16.29 5.81 13.22
CA ARG A 292 -16.16 6.33 11.84
C ARG A 292 -17.45 6.26 11.01
N GLU A 293 -18.56 6.73 11.56
CA GLU A 293 -19.89 6.72 10.92
C GLU A 293 -19.88 7.29 9.48
N ARG A 294 -19.30 8.46 9.25
CA ARG A 294 -19.26 9.08 7.90
C ARG A 294 -18.59 8.20 6.84
N ARG A 295 -17.57 7.42 7.22
CA ARG A 295 -16.91 6.50 6.30
C ARG A 295 -17.80 5.30 5.98
N ALA A 296 -18.57 4.79 6.95
CA ALA A 296 -19.54 3.72 6.70
C ALA A 296 -20.59 4.13 5.65
N ILE A 297 -21.08 5.38 5.73
CA ILE A 297 -21.99 5.96 4.73
C ILE A 297 -21.33 5.99 3.34
N GLN A 298 -20.09 6.49 3.27
CA GLN A 298 -19.34 6.59 2.01
C GLN A 298 -19.14 5.21 1.36
N PHE A 299 -18.76 4.19 2.14
CA PHE A 299 -18.51 2.85 1.60
C PHE A 299 -19.77 2.11 1.20
N ALA A 300 -20.89 2.31 1.90
CA ALA A 300 -22.19 1.79 1.47
C ALA A 300 -22.57 2.34 0.08
N GLU A 301 -22.32 3.63 -0.17
CA GLU A 301 -22.55 4.23 -1.49
C GLU A 301 -21.65 3.61 -2.56
N VAL A 302 -20.34 3.48 -2.28
CA VAL A 302 -19.37 2.89 -3.22
C VAL A 302 -19.73 1.46 -3.59
N ALA A 303 -20.15 0.65 -2.60
CA ALA A 303 -20.47 -0.76 -2.78
C ALA A 303 -21.60 -1.03 -3.79
N VAL A 304 -22.50 -0.05 -3.99
CA VAL A 304 -23.64 -0.17 -4.91
C VAL A 304 -23.44 0.61 -6.20
N LYS A 305 -22.84 1.81 -6.12
CA LYS A 305 -22.69 2.69 -7.29
C LYS A 305 -21.48 2.38 -8.15
N ASP A 306 -20.38 1.93 -7.54
CA ASP A 306 -19.12 1.72 -8.25
C ASP A 306 -18.72 0.24 -8.33
N LEU A 307 -19.26 -0.61 -7.43
CA LEU A 307 -18.94 -2.04 -7.34
C LEU A 307 -20.18 -2.90 -7.63
N SER A 308 -19.96 -4.18 -7.91
CA SER A 308 -21.03 -5.14 -8.12
C SER A 308 -20.77 -6.42 -7.32
N PHE A 309 -21.65 -6.65 -6.34
CA PHE A 309 -21.67 -7.86 -5.53
C PHE A 309 -23.00 -8.59 -5.70
N ASN A 310 -22.99 -9.92 -5.62
CA ASN A 310 -24.22 -10.69 -5.51
C ASN A 310 -24.79 -10.60 -4.10
N TYR A 311 -23.93 -10.64 -3.08
CA TYR A 311 -24.31 -10.50 -1.67
C TYR A 311 -23.38 -9.50 -0.97
N LEU A 312 -23.95 -8.73 -0.05
CA LEU A 312 -23.19 -7.82 0.81
C LEU A 312 -23.32 -8.25 2.26
N VAL A 313 -22.20 -8.29 2.96
CA VAL A 313 -22.11 -8.59 4.38
C VAL A 313 -21.77 -7.31 5.12
N THR A 314 -22.50 -7.01 6.19
CA THR A 314 -22.14 -5.90 7.09
C THR A 314 -21.47 -6.48 8.33
N PHE A 315 -20.26 -6.01 8.64
CA PHE A 315 -19.50 -6.35 9.84
C PHE A 315 -19.28 -5.12 10.71
N GLY A 316 -19.01 -5.36 11.99
CA GLY A 316 -18.76 -4.31 12.98
C GLY A 316 -20.00 -3.46 13.25
N ALA A 317 -19.80 -2.16 13.42
CA ALA A 317 -20.84 -1.23 13.82
C ALA A 317 -21.75 -0.78 12.65
N PHE A 318 -22.85 -0.09 13.00
CA PHE A 318 -23.74 0.59 12.06
C PHE A 318 -24.49 -0.30 11.04
N GLU A 319 -24.70 -1.60 11.32
CA GLU A 319 -25.38 -2.53 10.40
C GLU A 319 -26.72 -1.99 9.88
N GLY A 320 -27.57 -1.46 10.77
CA GLY A 320 -28.88 -0.91 10.38
C GLY A 320 -28.75 0.28 9.42
N LEU A 321 -27.93 1.27 9.77
CA LEU A 321 -27.68 2.46 8.94
C LEU A 321 -27.11 2.06 7.56
N VAL A 322 -26.14 1.15 7.53
CA VAL A 322 -25.53 0.67 6.28
C VAL A 322 -26.57 -0.10 5.47
N THR A 323 -27.38 -0.95 6.08
CA THR A 323 -28.47 -1.68 5.41
C THR A 323 -29.43 -0.71 4.74
N ASP A 324 -29.92 0.30 5.47
CA ASP A 324 -30.86 1.30 4.95
C ASP A 324 -30.26 2.04 3.76
N LEU A 325 -29.00 2.47 3.86
CA LEU A 325 -28.30 3.14 2.76
C LEU A 325 -28.07 2.25 1.54
N LEU A 326 -27.74 0.97 1.72
CA LEU A 326 -27.59 0.03 0.62
C LEU A 326 -28.92 -0.13 -0.14
N VAL A 327 -30.03 -0.28 0.60
CA VAL A 327 -31.37 -0.40 0.04
C VAL A 327 -31.80 0.89 -0.67
N ASP A 328 -31.57 2.05 -0.06
CA ASP A 328 -31.87 3.35 -0.65
C ASP A 328 -31.09 3.60 -1.96
N ASN A 329 -29.88 3.05 -2.07
CA ASN A 329 -29.09 3.07 -3.30
C ASN A 329 -29.48 1.97 -4.31
N GLY A 330 -30.50 1.17 -4.02
CA GLY A 330 -31.09 0.19 -4.93
C GLY A 330 -30.60 -1.25 -4.75
N TYR A 331 -29.89 -1.56 -3.66
CA TYR A 331 -29.43 -2.93 -3.39
C TYR A 331 -30.55 -3.79 -2.77
N PRO A 332 -30.74 -5.05 -3.20
CA PRO A 332 -31.82 -5.91 -2.71
C PRO A 332 -31.59 -6.35 -1.24
N LEU A 333 -32.58 -6.10 -0.39
CA LEU A 333 -32.52 -6.39 1.07
C LEU A 333 -32.28 -7.87 1.38
N ASP A 334 -32.84 -8.79 0.59
CA ASP A 334 -32.67 -10.25 0.75
C ASP A 334 -31.24 -10.73 0.46
N ARG A 335 -30.39 -9.85 -0.08
CA ARG A 335 -28.97 -10.13 -0.34
C ARG A 335 -28.01 -9.40 0.60
N ILE A 336 -28.54 -8.79 1.66
CA ILE A 336 -27.76 -8.15 2.71
C ILE A 336 -27.71 -9.09 3.92
N LEU A 337 -26.50 -9.47 4.31
CA LEU A 337 -26.22 -10.35 5.45
C LEU A 337 -25.68 -9.51 6.61
N ASN A 338 -26.54 -9.24 7.59
CA ASN A 338 -26.17 -8.52 8.80
C ASN A 338 -25.51 -9.46 9.81
N LEU A 339 -24.18 -9.38 9.90
CA LEU A 339 -23.31 -10.26 10.69
C LEU A 339 -22.34 -9.45 11.57
N GLY A 340 -22.65 -8.18 11.82
CA GLY A 340 -21.85 -7.25 12.63
C GLY A 340 -22.18 -7.31 14.12
N ASP A 341 -21.86 -6.23 14.85
CA ASP A 341 -21.89 -6.17 16.32
C ASP A 341 -23.29 -6.37 16.92
N THR A 342 -24.35 -6.07 16.17
CA THR A 342 -25.74 -6.22 16.61
C THR A 342 -26.13 -7.70 16.75
N HIS A 343 -25.64 -8.53 15.83
CA HIS A 343 -25.94 -9.96 15.80
C HIS A 343 -24.82 -10.80 16.44
N SER A 344 -23.57 -10.41 16.22
CA SER A 344 -22.34 -11.06 16.69
C SER A 344 -22.35 -12.59 16.64
N PRO A 345 -22.67 -13.21 15.49
CA PRO A 345 -22.71 -14.66 15.36
C PRO A 345 -21.31 -15.28 15.48
N PRO A 346 -21.20 -16.56 15.87
CA PRO A 346 -19.93 -17.30 15.86
C PRO A 346 -19.45 -17.57 14.42
N VAL A 347 -18.14 -17.86 14.28
CA VAL A 347 -17.45 -18.03 13.00
C VAL A 347 -18.11 -19.05 12.07
N ASP A 348 -18.56 -20.19 12.60
CA ASP A 348 -19.23 -21.26 11.85
C ASP A 348 -20.52 -20.78 11.18
N GLN A 349 -21.33 -19.99 11.90
CA GLN A 349 -22.55 -19.40 11.35
C GLN A 349 -22.28 -18.30 10.34
N ILE A 350 -21.21 -17.53 10.51
CA ILE A 350 -20.78 -16.53 9.53
C ILE A 350 -20.40 -17.22 8.23
N ILE A 351 -19.54 -18.24 8.30
CA ILE A 351 -19.06 -18.99 7.14
C ILE A 351 -20.22 -19.74 6.45
N ASP A 352 -21.12 -20.35 7.21
CA ASP A 352 -22.30 -21.00 6.63
C ASP A 352 -23.16 -19.99 5.86
N LYS A 353 -23.43 -18.80 6.42
CA LYS A 353 -24.24 -17.79 5.71
C LYS A 353 -23.52 -17.14 4.53
N MET A 354 -22.21 -16.90 4.63
CA MET A 354 -21.43 -16.22 3.60
C MET A 354 -20.98 -17.13 2.46
N VAL A 355 -20.75 -18.41 2.74
CA VAL A 355 -20.21 -19.39 1.79
C VAL A 355 -21.18 -20.54 1.59
N GLY A 356 -21.59 -21.21 2.66
CA GLY A 356 -22.45 -22.40 2.59
C GLY A 356 -23.80 -22.15 1.90
N GLY A 357 -24.45 -21.04 2.24
CA GLY A 357 -25.73 -20.60 1.70
C GLY A 357 -25.66 -20.01 0.29
N MET A 358 -24.47 -19.88 -0.30
CA MET A 358 -24.32 -19.34 -1.65
C MET A 358 -24.73 -20.38 -2.71
N PRO A 359 -25.42 -19.95 -3.77
CA PRO A 359 -26.03 -20.87 -4.75
C PRO A 359 -25.02 -21.57 -5.66
N THR A 360 -23.77 -21.10 -5.73
CA THR A 360 -22.75 -21.60 -6.66
C THR A 360 -21.65 -22.38 -5.95
N GLU A 361 -20.94 -23.23 -6.68
CA GLU A 361 -19.80 -23.99 -6.17
C GLU A 361 -18.53 -23.15 -5.98
N HIS A 362 -18.43 -22.02 -6.71
CA HIS A 362 -17.36 -21.06 -6.55
C HIS A 362 -17.87 -19.76 -5.94
N VAL A 363 -17.24 -19.33 -4.84
CA VAL A 363 -17.57 -18.10 -4.11
C VAL A 363 -16.33 -17.21 -4.03
N LEU A 364 -16.41 -15.97 -4.52
CA LEU A 364 -15.39 -14.95 -4.31
C LEU A 364 -15.81 -14.11 -3.11
N VAL A 365 -15.05 -14.19 -2.02
CA VAL A 365 -15.28 -13.41 -0.80
C VAL A 365 -14.26 -12.27 -0.74
N VAL A 366 -14.76 -11.04 -0.62
CA VAL A 366 -13.94 -9.82 -0.68
C VAL A 366 -14.14 -8.99 0.57
N GLY A 367 -13.12 -8.91 1.42
CA GLY A 367 -13.19 -8.14 2.66
C GLY A 367 -12.78 -6.69 2.47
N PHE A 368 -13.67 -5.69 2.55
CA PHE A 368 -13.31 -4.28 2.47
C PHE A 368 -13.46 -3.56 3.80
N VAL A 369 -12.72 -2.44 3.93
CA VAL A 369 -12.85 -1.44 4.99
C VAL A 369 -12.39 -1.93 6.37
N ASN A 370 -11.37 -1.27 6.94
CA ASN A 370 -10.83 -1.47 8.30
C ASN A 370 -10.46 -2.92 8.67
N ILE A 371 -9.21 -3.17 9.07
CA ILE A 371 -8.78 -4.51 9.49
C ILE A 371 -8.97 -4.80 11.00
N HIS A 372 -9.07 -3.77 11.83
CA HIS A 372 -9.06 -3.89 13.29
C HIS A 372 -10.47 -3.89 13.90
N THR A 373 -11.30 -4.88 13.53
CA THR A 373 -12.54 -5.21 14.25
C THR A 373 -12.53 -6.69 14.60
N HIS A 374 -13.28 -7.08 15.62
CA HIS A 374 -13.31 -8.47 16.07
C HIS A 374 -13.75 -9.43 14.96
N GLN A 375 -14.76 -9.10 14.16
CA GLN A 375 -15.21 -9.96 13.06
C GLN A 375 -14.18 -10.03 11.92
N ALA A 376 -13.49 -8.94 11.60
CA ALA A 376 -12.43 -8.99 10.59
C ALA A 376 -11.27 -9.86 11.06
N GLU A 377 -10.78 -9.67 12.29
CA GLU A 377 -9.72 -10.50 12.87
C GLU A 377 -10.11 -11.99 12.92
N MET A 378 -11.37 -12.29 13.27
CA MET A 378 -11.91 -13.65 13.25
C MET A 378 -11.95 -14.25 11.83
N MET A 379 -12.35 -13.48 10.81
CA MET A 379 -12.30 -13.96 9.43
C MET A 379 -10.86 -14.17 8.95
N LEU A 380 -9.93 -13.29 9.34
CA LEU A 380 -8.52 -13.46 9.00
C LEU A 380 -7.98 -14.75 9.59
N GLU A 381 -8.20 -15.01 10.87
CA GLU A 381 -7.78 -16.26 11.51
C GLU A 381 -8.34 -17.48 10.75
N TYR A 382 -9.65 -17.47 10.46
CA TYR A 382 -10.29 -18.58 9.77
C TYR A 382 -9.74 -18.80 8.36
N PHE A 383 -9.78 -17.78 7.50
CA PHE A 383 -9.36 -17.91 6.09
C PHE A 383 -7.84 -18.06 5.95
N GLU A 384 -7.04 -17.57 6.89
CA GLU A 384 -5.60 -17.62 6.79
C GLU A 384 -4.95 -18.84 7.44
N HIS A 385 -5.57 -19.39 8.50
CA HIS A 385 -4.96 -20.43 9.32
C HIS A 385 -5.82 -21.70 9.49
N GLU A 386 -7.16 -21.60 9.42
CA GLU A 386 -8.04 -22.75 9.64
C GLU A 386 -8.54 -23.40 8.33
N ALA A 387 -8.86 -22.60 7.32
CA ALA A 387 -9.42 -23.07 6.07
C ALA A 387 -8.39 -23.87 5.25
N GLU A 388 -8.82 -25.02 4.72
CA GLU A 388 -7.96 -25.88 3.91
C GLU A 388 -7.69 -25.22 2.54
N PRO A 389 -6.45 -25.28 2.02
CA PRO A 389 -6.17 -24.85 0.65
C PRO A 389 -6.96 -25.65 -0.38
N TRP A 390 -7.39 -25.01 -1.46
CA TRP A 390 -8.00 -25.70 -2.59
C TRP A 390 -6.94 -26.44 -3.41
N ASP A 391 -7.06 -27.77 -3.55
CA ASP A 391 -6.25 -28.58 -4.46
C ASP A 391 -7.03 -28.87 -5.76
N PRO A 392 -6.60 -28.34 -6.92
CA PRO A 392 -7.22 -28.65 -8.20
C PRO A 392 -7.20 -30.14 -8.57
N ALA A 393 -6.27 -30.93 -8.00
CA ALA A 393 -6.17 -32.37 -8.26
C ALA A 393 -7.24 -33.19 -7.54
N GLU A 394 -7.88 -32.65 -6.50
CA GLU A 394 -9.01 -33.30 -5.80
C GLU A 394 -10.37 -32.99 -6.46
N ALA A 395 -10.41 -32.12 -7.48
CA ALA A 395 -11.63 -31.69 -8.16
C ALA A 395 -12.08 -32.60 -9.33
N THR A 396 -11.41 -33.74 -9.53
CA THR A 396 -11.72 -34.75 -10.57
C THR A 396 -12.46 -35.96 -10.05
#